data_AF-A0A3D3QA27-F1
#
_entry.id   AF-A0A3D3QA27-F1
#
_cell.length_a   1.000
_cell.length_b   1.000
_cell.length_c   1.000
_cell.angle_alpha   90.00
_cell.angle_beta   90.00
_cell.angle_gamma   90.00
#
_symmetry.space_group_name_H-M   'P 1'
#
loop_
_entity.id
_entity.type
_entity.pdbx_description
1 polymer ?
#
loop_
_entity_poly.entity_id
_entity_poly.type
_entity_poly.pdbx_seq_one_letter_code
_entity_poly.pdbx_strand_id
1 'polypeptide(L)'
;SEALRLPGVRAVLTADDVPYNEIREEASGLGLEPVSQPVLAQGRVRYQGEPVALVAAEEPEVAERAAELVVVEYDELPGVFDPEAALEEGSPAVHDQGNRLVVWRFDRGDVEGALASADHVVEGTYRTHHVDHAYMEPEAGVGWIDPNGVLTLRVSTQVIEHVRDVARILQVPTARVRVIATYMGGGFGGKEDMTIE
;
A
#
# COMPACT_ATOMS: atom_id res chain seq x y z
N SER A 1 -5.04 -8.46 25.20
CA SER A 1 -4.02 -9.46 24.82
C SER A 1 -2.80 -9.32 25.72
N GLU A 2 -1.80 -10.18 25.56
CA GLU A 2 -0.51 -10.10 26.28
C GLU A 2 0.24 -8.80 25.95
N ALA A 3 0.26 -8.39 24.67
CA ALA A 3 0.79 -7.11 24.22
C ALA A 3 0.24 -5.90 25.02
N LEU A 4 -1.09 -5.82 25.20
CA LEU A 4 -1.73 -4.73 25.97
C LEU A 4 -1.33 -4.69 27.45
N ARG A 5 -0.77 -5.77 28.01
CA ARG A 5 -0.34 -5.84 29.41
C ARG A 5 1.12 -5.45 29.60
N LEU A 6 1.90 -5.30 28.53
CA LEU A 6 3.30 -4.90 28.62
C LEU A 6 3.37 -3.44 29.14
N PRO A 7 4.10 -3.16 30.23
CA PRO A 7 4.24 -1.81 30.74
C PRO A 7 4.78 -0.85 29.68
N GLY A 8 4.14 0.32 29.55
CA GLY A 8 4.47 1.34 28.55
C GLY A 8 3.62 1.25 27.27
N VAL A 9 2.87 0.16 27.04
CA VAL A 9 1.90 0.08 25.94
C VAL A 9 0.69 0.96 26.24
N ARG A 10 0.22 1.68 25.22
CA ARG A 10 -0.92 2.60 25.28
C ARG A 10 -2.08 2.15 24.41
N ALA A 11 -1.80 1.55 23.26
CA ALA A 11 -2.82 0.97 22.40
C ALA A 11 -2.25 -0.19 21.56
N VAL A 12 -3.13 -1.13 21.23
CA VAL A 12 -2.96 -2.07 20.13
C VAL A 12 -4.22 -1.93 19.29
N LEU A 13 -4.08 -1.48 18.06
CA LEU A 13 -5.17 -1.16 17.15
C LEU A 13 -5.22 -2.19 16.02
N THR A 14 -6.41 -2.54 15.56
CA THR A 14 -6.62 -3.42 14.41
C THR A 14 -7.46 -2.71 13.35
N ALA A 15 -7.80 -3.41 12.26
CA ALA A 15 -8.72 -2.93 11.25
C ALA A 15 -10.05 -2.39 11.83
N ASP A 16 -10.52 -2.94 12.95
CA ASP A 16 -11.78 -2.53 13.59
C ASP A 16 -11.69 -1.13 14.24
N ASP A 17 -10.48 -0.64 14.49
CA ASP A 17 -10.23 0.69 15.03
C ASP A 17 -10.05 1.75 13.92
N VAL A 18 -10.02 1.35 12.65
CA VAL A 18 -9.90 2.26 11.51
C VAL A 18 -11.31 2.68 11.04
N PRO A 19 -11.71 3.96 11.19
CA PRO A 19 -13.10 4.38 10.89
C PRO A 19 -13.55 4.07 9.46
N TYR A 20 -12.64 4.16 8.50
CA TYR A 20 -12.83 3.76 7.12
C TYR A 20 -11.55 3.07 6.60
N ASN A 21 -11.52 1.74 6.70
CA ASN A 21 -10.35 0.90 6.44
C ASN A 21 -10.05 0.69 4.95
N GLU A 22 -9.78 1.77 4.22
CA GLU A 22 -9.55 1.71 2.78
C GLU A 22 -8.61 2.84 2.31
N ILE A 23 -7.47 2.43 1.76
CA ILE A 23 -6.55 3.23 0.96
C ILE A 23 -6.96 3.10 -0.50
N ARG A 24 -6.98 4.23 -1.22
CA ARG A 24 -7.20 4.22 -2.68
C ARG A 24 -5.88 4.48 -3.38
N GLU A 25 -5.61 3.68 -4.38
CA GLU A 25 -4.42 3.83 -5.21
C GLU A 25 -4.78 3.89 -6.68
N GLU A 26 -3.98 4.64 -7.42
CA GLU A 26 -4.10 4.72 -8.87
C GLU A 26 -3.20 3.66 -9.52
N ALA A 27 -3.69 2.44 -9.65
CA ALA A 27 -2.93 1.34 -10.27
C ALA A 27 -2.65 1.52 -11.78
N SER A 28 -3.20 2.56 -12.41
CA SER A 28 -3.30 2.64 -13.87
C SER A 28 -2.43 3.74 -14.50
N GLY A 29 -1.99 4.73 -13.72
CA GLY A 29 -1.26 5.91 -14.22
C GLY A 29 -2.00 6.74 -15.29
N LEU A 30 -3.28 6.46 -15.54
CA LEU A 30 -4.13 7.08 -16.57
C LEU A 30 -5.52 7.46 -16.01
N GLY A 31 -5.69 7.48 -14.69
CA GLY A 31 -6.93 7.90 -14.03
C GLY A 31 -8.11 6.93 -14.18
N LEU A 32 -7.88 5.62 -14.34
CA LEU A 32 -8.93 4.60 -14.22
C LEU A 32 -9.41 4.45 -12.77
N GLU A 33 -10.51 3.68 -12.58
CA GLU A 33 -11.10 3.40 -11.26
C GLU A 33 -10.02 3.03 -10.24
N PRO A 34 -9.97 3.72 -9.09
CA PRO A 34 -8.95 3.46 -8.09
C PRO A 34 -9.09 2.03 -7.56
N VAL A 35 -7.96 1.36 -7.41
CA VAL A 35 -7.89 0.10 -6.68
C VAL A 35 -7.86 0.44 -5.20
N SER A 36 -8.38 -0.47 -4.38
CA SER A 36 -8.42 -0.26 -2.94
C SER A 36 -7.67 -1.36 -2.21
N GLN A 37 -6.88 -0.97 -1.22
CA GLN A 37 -6.30 -1.87 -0.23
C GLN A 37 -6.67 -1.42 1.18
N PRO A 38 -6.74 -2.33 2.17
CA PRO A 38 -7.05 -1.92 3.53
C PRO A 38 -5.86 -1.15 4.15
N VAL A 39 -6.14 -0.30 5.14
CA VAL A 39 -5.09 0.33 5.96
C VAL A 39 -4.45 -0.73 6.86
N LEU A 40 -5.28 -1.56 7.49
CA LEU A 40 -4.87 -2.76 8.20
C LEU A 40 -5.68 -3.94 7.66
N ALA A 41 -5.01 -5.04 7.32
CA ALA A 41 -5.62 -6.22 6.76
C ALA A 41 -6.84 -6.68 7.59
N GLN A 42 -7.95 -6.92 6.90
CA GLN A 42 -9.20 -7.37 7.50
C GLN A 42 -9.73 -8.58 6.73
N GLY A 43 -9.92 -9.69 7.44
CA GLY A 43 -10.45 -10.95 6.90
C GLY A 43 -9.50 -11.74 5.98
N ARG A 44 -8.55 -11.10 5.29
CA ARG A 44 -7.56 -11.77 4.44
C ARG A 44 -6.26 -10.97 4.39
N VAL A 45 -5.13 -11.67 4.54
CA VAL A 45 -3.79 -11.19 4.17
C VAL A 45 -3.48 -11.64 2.74
N ARG A 46 -2.98 -10.73 1.92
CA ARG A 46 -2.76 -10.86 0.47
C ARG A 46 -1.29 -11.00 0.12
N TYR A 47 -0.40 -10.44 0.93
CA TYR A 47 1.04 -10.50 0.70
C TYR A 47 1.83 -10.56 2.02
N GLN A 48 3.07 -11.03 1.93
CA GLN A 48 3.98 -11.05 3.07
C GLN A 48 4.34 -9.61 3.47
N GLY A 49 4.02 -9.24 4.70
CA GLY A 49 4.28 -7.90 5.23
C GLY A 49 3.06 -6.96 5.25
N GLU A 50 1.88 -7.39 4.78
CA GLU A 50 0.66 -6.59 4.90
C GLU A 50 0.35 -6.33 6.39
N PRO A 51 0.17 -5.07 6.82
CA PRO A 51 0.02 -4.74 8.23
C PRO A 51 -1.34 -5.22 8.76
N VAL A 52 -1.33 -5.93 9.89
CA VAL A 52 -2.54 -6.51 10.52
C VAL A 52 -2.96 -5.79 11.81
N ALA A 53 -2.01 -5.12 12.47
CA ALA A 53 -2.23 -4.38 13.71
C ALA A 53 -1.17 -3.29 13.89
N LEU A 54 -1.49 -2.26 14.67
CA LEU A 54 -0.57 -1.18 15.07
C LEU A 54 -0.40 -1.17 16.59
N VAL A 55 0.82 -0.94 17.05
CA VAL A 55 1.12 -0.84 18.48
C VAL A 55 1.63 0.56 18.81
N ALA A 56 1.01 1.21 19.78
CA ALA A 56 1.47 2.48 20.33
C ALA A 56 1.98 2.27 21.76
N ALA A 57 3.22 2.71 22.02
CA ALA A 57 3.84 2.66 23.33
C ALA A 57 4.61 3.95 23.62
N GLU A 58 5.04 4.12 24.87
CA GLU A 58 5.80 5.30 25.31
C GLU A 58 7.22 5.36 24.74
N GLU A 59 7.81 4.21 24.41
CA GLU A 59 9.16 4.09 23.86
C GLU A 59 9.15 3.12 22.66
N PRO A 60 9.96 3.36 21.61
CA PRO A 60 10.00 2.50 20.42
C PRO A 60 10.30 1.04 20.73
N GLU A 61 11.26 0.76 21.61
CA GLU A 61 11.65 -0.61 21.97
C GLU A 61 10.53 -1.34 22.75
N VAL A 62 9.65 -0.59 23.42
CA VAL A 62 8.46 -1.17 24.05
C VAL A 62 7.41 -1.53 23.00
N ALA A 63 7.21 -0.68 21.98
CA ALA A 63 6.29 -0.95 20.89
C ALA A 63 6.71 -2.19 20.09
N GLU A 64 8.00 -2.32 19.75
CA GLU A 64 8.54 -3.48 19.03
C GLU A 64 8.32 -4.80 19.80
N ARG A 65 8.72 -4.84 21.08
CA ARG A 65 8.48 -6.03 21.92
C ARG A 65 6.99 -6.35 22.07
N ALA A 66 6.14 -5.33 22.17
CA ALA A 66 4.70 -5.55 22.26
C ALA A 66 4.11 -6.05 20.94
N ALA A 67 4.64 -5.63 19.79
CA ALA A 67 4.26 -6.16 18.48
C ALA A 67 4.60 -7.65 18.35
N GLU A 68 5.74 -8.11 18.87
CA GLU A 68 6.10 -9.55 18.93
C GLU A 68 5.13 -10.39 19.79
N LEU A 69 4.42 -9.77 20.74
CA LEU A 69 3.42 -10.42 21.59
C LEU A 69 2.01 -10.41 20.97
N VAL A 70 1.83 -9.81 19.79
CA VAL A 70 0.58 -9.90 19.04
C VAL A 70 0.51 -11.26 18.36
N VAL A 71 -0.45 -12.08 18.78
CA VAL A 71 -0.73 -13.38 18.17
C VAL A 71 -1.88 -13.22 17.18
N VAL A 72 -1.64 -13.64 15.94
CA VAL A 72 -2.66 -13.70 14.88
C VAL A 72 -2.80 -15.15 14.46
N GLU A 73 -4.04 -15.63 14.42
CA GLU A 73 -4.38 -16.97 13.94
C GLU A 73 -4.80 -16.86 12.47
N TYR A 74 -4.16 -17.64 11.60
CA TYR A 74 -4.42 -17.64 10.16
C TYR A 74 -4.96 -19.00 9.72
N ASP A 75 -5.97 -18.96 8.86
CA ASP A 75 -6.31 -20.08 7.99
C ASP A 75 -5.49 -19.91 6.70
N GLU A 76 -4.46 -20.74 6.51
CA GLU A 76 -3.59 -20.63 5.34
C GLU A 76 -4.36 -20.85 4.03
N LEU A 77 -4.19 -19.90 3.11
CA LEU A 77 -4.77 -19.94 1.77
C LEU A 77 -3.67 -20.21 0.73
N PRO A 78 -3.99 -20.89 -0.40
CA PRO A 78 -3.04 -21.02 -1.49
C PRO A 78 -2.73 -19.64 -2.07
N GLY A 79 -1.45 -19.29 -2.15
CA GLY A 79 -0.96 -18.06 -2.79
C GLY A 79 -0.63 -18.26 -4.27
N VAL A 80 -0.57 -17.15 -5.01
CA VAL A 80 -0.03 -17.08 -6.37
C VAL A 80 0.99 -15.94 -6.45
N PHE A 81 2.18 -16.25 -6.96
CA PHE A 81 3.35 -15.35 -6.89
C PHE A 81 3.93 -15.01 -8.26
N ASP A 82 3.31 -15.51 -9.33
CA ASP A 82 3.66 -15.20 -10.70
C ASP A 82 2.44 -14.58 -11.40
N PRO A 83 2.59 -13.42 -12.05
CA PRO A 83 1.46 -12.71 -12.66
C PRO A 83 0.88 -13.44 -13.88
N GLU A 84 1.66 -14.24 -14.61
CA GLU A 84 1.15 -15.04 -15.74
C GLU A 84 0.33 -16.21 -15.19
N ALA A 85 0.83 -16.92 -14.17
CA ALA A 85 0.10 -17.98 -13.48
C ALA A 85 -1.18 -17.48 -12.80
N ALA A 86 -1.19 -16.25 -12.29
CA ALA A 86 -2.37 -15.63 -11.68
C ALA A 86 -3.51 -15.37 -12.68
N LEU A 87 -3.25 -15.41 -13.98
CA LEU A 87 -4.26 -15.28 -15.03
C LEU A 87 -4.81 -16.62 -15.52
N GLU A 88 -4.22 -17.75 -15.10
CA GLU A 88 -4.68 -19.08 -15.48
C GLU A 88 -6.01 -19.44 -14.81
N GLU A 89 -6.81 -20.26 -15.49
CA GLU A 89 -8.08 -20.76 -14.98
C GLU A 89 -7.84 -21.63 -13.72
N GLY A 90 -8.57 -21.33 -12.64
CA GLY A 90 -8.44 -22.03 -11.37
C GLY A 90 -7.28 -21.55 -10.47
N SER A 91 -6.55 -20.51 -10.88
CA SER A 91 -5.58 -19.84 -10.00
C SER A 91 -6.25 -19.27 -8.75
N PRO A 92 -5.55 -19.22 -7.59
CA PRO A 92 -6.08 -18.59 -6.39
C PRO A 92 -6.44 -17.12 -6.64
N ALA A 93 -7.66 -16.74 -6.30
CA ALA A 93 -8.11 -15.35 -6.42
C ALA A 93 -7.62 -14.53 -5.22
N VAL A 94 -6.72 -13.57 -5.47
CA VAL A 94 -6.22 -12.63 -4.44
C VAL A 94 -7.33 -11.66 -4.03
N HIS A 95 -8.06 -11.14 -5.01
CA HIS A 95 -9.25 -10.31 -4.86
C HIS A 95 -10.48 -11.02 -5.40
N ASP A 96 -11.65 -10.78 -4.81
CA ASP A 96 -12.89 -11.47 -5.18
C ASP A 96 -13.34 -11.15 -6.62
N GLN A 97 -12.86 -10.04 -7.19
CA GLN A 97 -13.09 -9.60 -8.57
C GLN A 97 -12.16 -10.29 -9.58
N GLY A 98 -11.20 -11.08 -9.11
CA GLY A 98 -10.19 -11.77 -9.91
C GLY A 98 -8.81 -11.10 -9.87
N ASN A 99 -7.82 -11.76 -10.48
CA ASN A 99 -6.41 -11.35 -10.44
C ASN A 99 -6.00 -10.38 -11.56
N ARG A 100 -6.84 -10.19 -12.58
CA ARG A 100 -6.56 -9.25 -13.66
C ARG A 100 -6.96 -7.84 -13.25
N LEU A 101 -5.96 -7.03 -12.90
CA LEU A 101 -6.18 -5.67 -12.42
C LEU A 101 -6.70 -4.71 -13.49
N VAL A 102 -6.02 -4.67 -14.65
CA VAL A 102 -6.28 -3.72 -15.72
C VAL A 102 -5.96 -4.33 -17.09
N VAL A 103 -6.66 -3.87 -18.14
CA VAL A 103 -6.37 -4.22 -19.53
C VAL A 103 -6.20 -2.96 -20.35
N TRP A 104 -5.03 -2.79 -20.93
CA TRP A 104 -4.76 -1.74 -21.90
C TRP A 104 -4.88 -2.27 -23.32
N ARG A 105 -5.63 -1.56 -24.17
CA ARG A 105 -5.69 -1.84 -25.61
C ARG A 105 -5.25 -0.60 -26.37
N PHE A 106 -4.15 -0.75 -27.12
CA PHE A 106 -3.67 0.26 -28.04
C PHE A 106 -3.98 -0.19 -29.47
N ASP A 107 -4.69 0.65 -30.23
CA ASP A 107 -5.06 0.38 -31.61
C ASP A 107 -4.61 1.56 -32.47
N ARG A 108 -3.65 1.32 -33.37
CA ARG A 108 -3.06 2.38 -34.18
C ARG A 108 -2.60 1.85 -35.54
N GLY A 109 -3.34 2.23 -36.58
CA GLY A 109 -3.02 1.87 -37.96
C GLY A 109 -3.31 0.40 -38.27
N ASP A 110 -2.78 -0.08 -39.40
CA ASP A 110 -2.89 -1.47 -39.83
C ASP A 110 -1.60 -2.23 -39.50
N VAL A 111 -1.56 -2.81 -38.29
CA VAL A 111 -0.40 -3.57 -37.80
C VAL A 111 -0.19 -4.84 -38.63
N GLU A 112 -1.26 -5.53 -39.03
CA GLU A 112 -1.18 -6.77 -39.81
C GLU A 112 -0.58 -6.51 -41.19
N GLY A 113 -1.05 -5.48 -41.89
CA GLY A 113 -0.51 -5.06 -43.18
C GLY A 113 0.93 -4.57 -43.10
N ALA A 114 1.29 -3.84 -42.03
CA ALA A 114 2.65 -3.38 -41.79
C ALA A 114 3.62 -4.55 -41.55
N LEU A 115 3.24 -5.54 -40.75
CA LEU A 115 4.05 -6.73 -40.51
C LEU A 115 4.20 -7.59 -41.78
N ALA A 116 3.14 -7.71 -42.59
CA ALA A 116 3.16 -8.50 -43.82
C ALA A 116 4.05 -7.91 -44.94
N SER A 117 4.24 -6.58 -44.94
CA SER A 117 5.01 -5.87 -45.96
C SER A 117 6.44 -5.49 -45.54
N ALA A 118 6.81 -5.76 -44.29
CA ALA A 118 8.12 -5.42 -43.76
C ALA A 118 9.24 -6.27 -44.38
N ASP A 119 10.38 -5.65 -44.71
CA ASP A 119 11.57 -6.37 -45.17
C ASP A 119 12.16 -7.29 -44.09
N HIS A 120 12.01 -6.90 -42.82
CA HIS A 120 12.48 -7.63 -41.64
C HIS A 120 11.49 -7.53 -40.48
N VAL A 121 11.27 -8.65 -39.79
CA VAL A 121 10.48 -8.74 -38.55
C VAL A 121 11.34 -9.39 -37.49
N VAL A 122 11.40 -8.79 -36.30
CA VAL A 122 12.10 -9.31 -35.13
C VAL A 122 11.10 -9.48 -34.01
N GLU A 123 11.06 -10.68 -33.43
CA GLU A 123 10.22 -11.02 -32.29
C GLU A 123 11.08 -11.49 -31.12
N GLY A 124 10.70 -11.09 -29.91
CA GLY A 124 11.38 -11.52 -28.70
C GLY A 124 10.50 -11.35 -27.47
N THR A 125 10.64 -12.28 -26.53
CA THR A 125 10.07 -12.15 -25.19
C THR A 125 11.12 -11.56 -24.26
N TYR A 126 10.78 -10.48 -23.57
CA TYR A 126 11.67 -9.78 -22.65
C TYR A 126 11.05 -9.76 -21.26
N ARG A 127 11.88 -9.89 -20.23
CA ARG A 127 11.47 -9.79 -18.82
C ARG A 127 12.48 -8.93 -18.06
N THR A 128 11.99 -8.14 -17.13
CA THR A 128 12.79 -7.42 -16.13
C THR A 128 12.56 -8.06 -14.77
N HIS A 129 13.54 -7.95 -13.89
CA HIS A 129 13.40 -8.39 -12.50
C HIS A 129 12.70 -7.30 -11.67
N HIS A 130 12.27 -7.68 -10.47
CA HIS A 130 11.82 -6.71 -9.47
C HIS A 130 13.01 -5.89 -8.97
N VAL A 131 12.84 -4.57 -8.85
CA VAL A 131 13.87 -3.64 -8.38
C VAL A 131 13.27 -2.82 -7.25
N ASP A 132 13.98 -2.80 -6.13
CA ASP A 132 13.65 -1.94 -5.00
C ASP A 132 14.24 -0.53 -5.20
N HIS A 133 13.54 0.49 -4.70
CA HIS A 133 13.96 1.89 -4.78
C HIS A 133 15.29 2.17 -4.06
N ALA A 134 15.57 1.41 -3.00
CA ALA A 134 16.83 1.41 -2.26
C ALA A 134 17.31 2.81 -1.81
N TYR A 135 16.39 3.70 -1.43
CA TYR A 135 16.76 4.96 -0.78
C TYR A 135 17.44 4.70 0.56
N MET A 136 18.43 5.54 0.90
CA MET A 136 19.24 5.35 2.11
C MET A 136 18.47 5.68 3.39
N GLU A 137 17.47 6.56 3.31
CA GLU A 137 16.58 6.90 4.41
C GLU A 137 15.29 6.07 4.31
N PRO A 138 15.04 5.14 5.25
CA PRO A 138 13.77 4.42 5.32
C PRO A 138 12.56 5.35 5.47
N GLU A 139 11.37 4.80 5.27
CA GLU A 139 10.12 5.49 5.52
C GLU A 139 10.03 5.88 7.00
N ALA A 140 9.67 7.13 7.26
CA ALA A 140 9.56 7.67 8.61
C ALA A 140 8.58 8.84 8.65
N GLY A 141 7.97 9.00 9.82
CA GLY A 141 6.96 10.02 10.04
C GLY A 141 6.66 10.24 11.51
N VAL A 142 6.06 11.39 11.81
CA VAL A 142 5.52 11.71 13.12
C VAL A 142 4.21 12.48 12.98
N GLY A 143 3.21 12.07 13.75
CA GLY A 143 1.90 12.69 13.82
C GLY A 143 1.61 13.29 15.20
N TRP A 144 0.92 14.42 15.23
CA TRP A 144 0.37 14.98 16.47
C TRP A 144 -0.88 15.80 16.18
N ILE A 145 -1.76 15.91 17.18
CA ILE A 145 -2.90 16.84 17.12
C ILE A 145 -2.44 18.17 17.70
N ASP A 146 -2.55 19.25 16.93
CA ASP A 146 -2.15 20.59 17.37
C ASP A 146 -3.17 21.21 18.36
N PRO A 147 -2.87 22.36 19.01
CA PRO A 147 -3.79 23.01 19.93
C PRO A 147 -5.14 23.45 19.34
N ASN A 148 -5.26 23.57 18.01
CA ASN A 148 -6.52 23.85 17.33
C ASN A 148 -7.28 22.56 16.98
N GLY A 149 -6.70 21.40 17.28
CA GLY A 149 -7.23 20.07 17.02
C GLY A 149 -6.99 19.56 15.60
N VAL A 150 -6.04 20.14 14.86
CA VAL A 150 -5.66 19.68 13.52
C VAL A 150 -4.64 18.55 13.65
N LEU A 151 -4.91 17.39 13.04
CA LEU A 151 -3.93 16.31 12.90
C LEU A 151 -2.84 16.78 11.93
N THR A 152 -1.63 16.96 12.44
CA THR A 152 -0.46 17.30 11.63
C THR A 152 0.44 16.08 11.51
N LEU A 153 0.76 15.73 10.27
CA LEU A 153 1.69 14.67 9.91
C LEU A 153 2.92 15.30 9.28
N ARG A 154 4.11 14.98 9.80
CA ARG A 154 5.40 15.24 9.15
C ARG A 154 5.95 13.93 8.69
N VAL A 155 6.02 13.74 7.38
CA VAL A 155 6.34 12.46 6.77
C VAL A 155 7.31 12.64 5.62
N SER A 156 8.16 11.64 5.43
CA SER A 156 8.97 11.51 4.23
C SER A 156 8.07 10.98 3.10
N THR A 157 7.48 11.87 2.30
CA THR A 157 6.53 11.52 1.23
C THR A 157 6.80 12.29 -0.05
N GLN A 158 6.46 11.69 -1.20
CA GLN A 158 6.43 12.35 -2.51
C GLN A 158 5.06 12.99 -2.81
N VAL A 159 4.01 12.68 -2.02
CA VAL A 159 2.62 13.04 -2.32
C VAL A 159 1.96 13.65 -1.08
N ILE A 160 1.85 14.98 -1.04
CA ILE A 160 1.18 15.69 0.07
C ILE A 160 -0.35 15.63 -0.03
N GLU A 161 -0.86 15.23 -1.19
CA GLU A 161 -2.27 15.07 -1.52
C GLU A 161 -2.93 13.94 -0.71
N HIS A 162 -2.15 13.04 -0.11
CA HIS A 162 -2.60 12.02 0.86
C HIS A 162 -3.38 12.60 2.04
N VAL A 163 -3.30 13.92 2.27
CA VAL A 163 -4.21 14.63 3.19
C VAL A 163 -5.69 14.30 2.96
N ARG A 164 -6.09 14.03 1.70
CA ARG A 164 -7.47 13.65 1.34
C ARG A 164 -7.79 12.23 1.79
N ASP A 165 -6.85 11.31 1.62
CA ASP A 165 -7.00 9.91 2.00
C ASP A 165 -6.99 9.73 3.51
N VAL A 166 -6.03 10.34 4.22
CA VAL A 166 -6.01 10.36 5.69
C VAL A 166 -7.31 10.93 6.26
N ALA A 167 -7.81 12.03 5.70
CA ALA A 167 -9.07 12.62 6.14
C ALA A 167 -10.27 11.67 5.92
N ARG A 168 -10.30 10.96 4.79
CA ARG A 168 -11.32 9.96 4.48
C ARG A 168 -11.22 8.75 5.40
N ILE A 169 -10.04 8.20 5.61
CA ILE A 169 -9.77 7.05 6.48
C ILE A 169 -10.23 7.34 7.91
N LEU A 170 -9.89 8.52 8.43
CA LEU A 170 -10.25 8.95 9.79
C LEU A 170 -11.66 9.53 9.90
N GLN A 171 -12.39 9.65 8.78
CA GLN A 171 -13.73 10.24 8.71
C GLN A 171 -13.80 11.67 9.30
N VAL A 172 -12.79 12.50 8.98
CA VAL A 172 -12.71 13.91 9.39
C VAL A 172 -12.68 14.85 8.18
N PRO A 173 -13.06 16.14 8.33
CA PRO A 173 -12.88 17.10 7.24
C PRO A 173 -11.41 17.24 6.84
N THR A 174 -11.11 17.35 5.54
CA THR A 174 -9.73 17.54 5.04
C THR A 174 -9.02 18.73 5.68
N ALA A 175 -9.77 19.80 6.03
CA ALA A 175 -9.23 20.97 6.75
C ALA A 175 -8.76 20.67 8.19
N ARG A 176 -9.03 19.47 8.73
CA ARG A 176 -8.57 18.96 10.03
C ARG A 176 -7.34 18.07 9.92
N VAL A 177 -6.80 17.89 8.72
CA VAL A 177 -5.57 17.14 8.46
C VAL A 177 -4.56 18.06 7.77
N ARG A 178 -3.30 17.98 8.16
CA ARG A 178 -2.20 18.72 7.57
C ARG A 178 -1.03 17.77 7.35
N VAL A 179 -0.68 17.54 6.10
CA VAL A 179 0.52 16.79 5.73
C VAL A 179 1.65 17.76 5.40
N ILE A 180 2.83 17.51 5.94
CA ILE A 180 4.05 18.27 5.70
C ILE A 180 5.11 17.29 5.20
N ALA A 181 5.48 17.39 3.92
CA ALA A 181 6.63 16.69 3.39
C ALA A 181 7.93 17.23 4.02
N THR A 182 8.76 16.35 4.55
CA THR A 182 10.08 16.71 5.11
C THR A 182 11.14 16.82 4.01
N TYR A 183 12.33 17.31 4.35
CA TYR A 183 13.50 16.98 3.55
C TYR A 183 13.66 15.45 3.55
N MET A 184 13.85 14.86 2.37
CA MET A 184 13.75 13.42 2.14
C MET A 184 15.07 12.87 1.59
N GLY A 185 15.54 11.76 2.17
CA GLY A 185 16.77 11.04 1.80
C GLY A 185 16.60 10.07 0.63
N GLY A 186 15.79 10.44 -0.36
CA GLY A 186 15.46 9.62 -1.53
C GLY A 186 14.03 9.05 -1.49
N GLY A 187 13.50 8.73 -2.67
CA GLY A 187 12.16 8.16 -2.85
C GLY A 187 12.08 7.34 -4.14
N PHE A 188 12.50 7.92 -5.27
CA PHE A 188 12.58 7.25 -6.57
C PHE A 188 11.27 6.60 -7.05
N GLY A 189 10.12 7.01 -6.50
CA GLY A 189 8.80 6.41 -6.71
C GLY A 189 8.28 5.68 -5.47
N GLY A 190 9.15 5.14 -4.62
CA GLY A 190 8.74 4.27 -3.50
C GLY A 190 8.11 5.00 -2.31
N LYS A 191 8.08 6.33 -2.34
CA LYS A 191 7.37 7.15 -1.35
C LYS A 191 6.22 7.93 -2.00
N GLU A 192 5.72 7.47 -3.15
CA GLU A 192 4.48 7.96 -3.77
C GLU A 192 3.24 7.32 -3.15
N ASP A 193 3.33 6.07 -2.70
CA ASP A 193 2.27 5.40 -1.95
C ASP A 193 2.24 5.87 -0.49
N MET A 194 1.11 5.69 0.19
CA MET A 194 1.03 5.94 1.64
C MET A 194 1.82 4.87 2.39
N THR A 195 2.76 5.30 3.22
CA THR A 195 3.69 4.38 3.93
C THR A 195 3.54 4.50 5.44
N ILE A 196 3.60 5.73 5.97
CA ILE A 196 3.58 6.02 7.41
C ILE A 196 2.38 6.90 7.81
N GLU A 197 1.75 7.55 6.83
CA GLU A 197 0.67 8.53 7.01
C GLU A 197 -0.59 8.02 7.76
#